data_AF-I0JI91-F1
#
_entry.id   AF-I0JI91-F1
#
_cell.length_a   1.000
_cell.length_b   1.000
_cell.length_c   1.000
_cell.angle_alpha   90.00
_cell.angle_beta   90.00
_cell.angle_gamma   90.00
#
_symmetry.space_group_name_H-M   'P 1'
#
loop_
_entity.id
_entity.type
_entity.pdbx_description
1 polymer ?
#
loop_
_entity_poly.entity_id
_entity_poly.type
_entity_poly.pdbx_seq_one_letter_code
_entity_poly.pdbx_strand_id
1 'polypeptide(L)' 'MSEDSSKKHSKPIPNSVLDLLISDIFKKNGVNENKIKEKLSDEQKKRIKDMVDDLSSQVDTLIDSNKKDIQ' A
#
# COMPACT_ATOMS: atom_id res chain seq x y z
N MET A 1 17.33 24.26 -27.43
CA MET A 1 18.25 23.82 -26.34
C MET A 1 17.34 23.33 -25.23
N SER A 2 16.97 22.04 -25.19
CA SER A 2 17.70 20.90 -24.56
C SER A 2 17.85 21.13 -23.05
N GLU A 3 17.55 20.26 -22.09
CA GLU A 3 17.09 18.87 -21.91
C GLU A 3 16.68 18.79 -20.41
N ASP A 4 15.55 18.16 -20.05
CA ASP A 4 15.41 16.91 -19.24
C ASP A 4 16.01 16.85 -17.80
N SER A 5 15.35 16.02 -16.98
CA SER A 5 15.63 15.56 -15.61
C SER A 5 14.93 16.36 -14.49
N SER A 6 13.92 15.84 -13.79
CA SER A 6 14.04 14.61 -13.00
C SER A 6 12.66 14.04 -12.65
N LYS A 7 12.20 13.05 -13.41
CA LYS A 7 11.29 12.03 -12.87
C LYS A 7 12.06 11.34 -11.73
N LYS A 8 11.72 11.66 -10.48
CA LYS A 8 12.12 10.86 -9.31
C LYS A 8 11.47 9.48 -9.47
N HIS A 9 12.13 8.60 -10.23
CA HIS A 9 11.94 7.17 -10.12
C HIS A 9 12.41 6.80 -8.71
N SER A 10 11.50 6.85 -7.73
CA SER A 10 11.61 5.95 -6.59
C SER A 10 11.71 4.56 -7.23
N LYS A 11 12.85 3.91 -7.08
CA LYS A 11 13.04 2.56 -7.59
C LYS A 11 11.86 1.75 -7.09
N PRO A 12 11.03 1.16 -7.97
CA PRO A 12 9.87 0.40 -7.51
C PRO A 12 10.41 -0.68 -6.59
N ILE A 13 9.94 -0.68 -5.34
CA ILE A 13 10.26 -1.75 -4.39
C ILE A 13 9.98 -3.05 -5.13
N PRO A 14 10.92 -4.01 -5.19
CA PRO A 14 10.68 -5.25 -5.89
C PRO A 14 9.41 -5.88 -5.32
N ASN A 15 8.48 -6.27 -6.19
CA ASN A 15 7.19 -6.82 -5.76
C ASN A 15 7.36 -7.98 -4.76
N SER A 16 8.43 -8.77 -4.90
CA SER A 16 8.79 -9.83 -3.96
C SER A 16 9.09 -9.34 -2.53
N VAL A 17 9.71 -8.17 -2.37
CA VAL A 17 9.97 -7.56 -1.05
C VAL A 17 8.67 -7.04 -0.45
N LEU A 18 7.80 -6.47 -1.29
CA LEU A 18 6.48 -6.02 -0.88
C LEU A 18 5.61 -7.20 -0.40
N ASP A 19 5.61 -8.30 -1.16
CA ASP A 19 4.90 -9.54 -0.80
C ASP A 19 5.40 -10.11 0.53
N LEU A 20 6.72 -10.12 0.77
CA LEU A 20 7.29 -10.56 2.05
C LEU A 20 6.85 -9.70 3.22
N LEU A 21 6.80 -8.37 3.06
CA LEU A 21 6.33 -7.44 4.08
C LEU A 21 4.85 -7.65 4.41
N ILE A 22 4.03 -7.83 3.37
CA ILE A 22 2.59 -8.11 3.51
C ILE A 22 2.40 -9.44 4.26
N SER A 23 3.14 -10.47 3.87
CA SER A 23 3.10 -11.78 4.54
C SER A 23 3.53 -11.71 6.00
N ASP A 24 4.58 -10.95 6.33
CA ASP A 24 5.03 -10.79 7.71
C ASP A 24 4.02 -10.02 8.58
N ILE A 25 3.38 -9.00 8.01
CA ILE A 25 2.31 -8.25 8.68
C ILE A 25 1.11 -9.17 8.94
N PHE A 26 0.68 -9.95 7.95
CA PHE A 26 -0.41 -10.91 8.15
C PHE A 26 -0.07 -11.98 9.20
N LYS A 27 1.13 -12.57 9.13
CA LYS A 27 1.58 -13.55 10.13
C LYS A 27 1.61 -12.98 11.55
N LYS A 28 2.14 -11.77 11.74
CA LYS A 28 2.21 -11.10 13.06
C LYS A 28 0.84 -10.83 13.67
N ASN A 29 -0.19 -10.64 12.83
CA ASN A 29 -1.57 -10.41 13.26
C ASN A 29 -2.41 -11.70 13.33
N GLY A 30 -1.78 -12.88 13.23
CA GLY A 30 -2.48 -14.17 13.30
C GLY A 30 -3.32 -14.50 12.06
N VAL A 31 -3.08 -13.77 10.96
CA VAL A 31 -3.83 -13.87 9.72
C VAL A 31 -3.16 -14.93 8.83
N ASN A 32 -3.82 -16.08 8.68
CA ASN A 32 -3.26 -17.26 8.02
C ASN A 32 -3.61 -17.26 6.52
N GLU A 33 -2.67 -16.87 5.66
CA GLU A 33 -2.89 -16.66 4.22
C GLU A 33 -3.60 -17.80 3.48
N ASN A 34 -3.32 -19.05 3.84
CA ASN A 34 -3.96 -20.23 3.25
C ASN A 34 -5.45 -20.30 3.59
N LYS A 35 -5.85 -19.83 4.78
CA LYS A 35 -7.28 -19.74 5.17
C LYS A 35 -7.98 -18.54 4.53
N ILE A 36 -7.24 -17.49 4.16
CA ILE A 36 -7.79 -16.26 3.58
C ILE A 36 -8.12 -16.47 2.09
N LYS A 37 -7.18 -17.07 1.35
CA LYS A 37 -7.32 -17.26 -0.11
C LYS A 37 -8.48 -18.20 -0.47
N GLU A 38 -8.85 -19.13 0.41
CA GLU A 38 -9.95 -20.07 0.19
C GLU A 38 -11.30 -19.67 0.82
N LYS A 39 -11.38 -18.66 1.71
CA LYS A 39 -12.58 -18.44 2.55
C LYS A 39 -13.13 -17.02 2.62
N LEU A 40 -12.55 -16.04 1.92
CA LEU A 40 -13.13 -14.71 1.91
C LEU A 40 -14.34 -14.64 0.97
N SER A 41 -15.52 -14.35 1.51
CA SER A 41 -16.69 -13.99 0.71
C SER A 41 -16.44 -12.67 -0.03
N ASP A 42 -17.17 -12.42 -1.11
CA ASP A 42 -17.01 -11.21 -1.90
C ASP A 42 -17.31 -9.93 -1.09
N GLU A 43 -18.23 -10.02 -0.12
CA GLU A 43 -18.46 -8.96 0.86
C GLU A 43 -17.25 -8.69 1.75
N GLN A 44 -16.58 -9.75 2.24
CA GLN A 44 -15.38 -9.58 3.07
C GLN A 44 -14.23 -8.98 2.27
N LYS A 45 -14.06 -9.39 1.00
CA LYS A 45 -13.09 -8.78 0.09
C LYS A 45 -13.39 -7.31 -0.13
N LYS A 46 -14.66 -6.96 -0.36
CA LYS A 46 -15.09 -5.57 -0.54
C LYS A 46 -14.78 -4.72 0.69
N ARG A 47 -15.08 -5.21 1.89
CA ARG A 47 -14.76 -4.47 3.14
C ARG A 47 -13.26 -4.26 3.34
N ILE A 48 -12.44 -5.27 3.05
CA ILE A 48 -10.98 -5.14 3.13
C ILE A 48 -10.48 -4.09 2.12
N LYS A 49 -11.02 -4.12 0.89
CA LYS A 49 -10.69 -3.12 -0.13
C LYS A 49 -11.08 -1.70 0.32
N ASP A 50 -12.32 -1.53 0.77
CA ASP A 50 -12.84 -0.22 1.22
C ASP A 50 -11.97 0.33 2.37
N MET A 51 -11.54 -0.51 3.33
CA MET A 51 -10.62 -0.09 4.40
C MET A 51 -9.23 0.31 3.90
N VAL A 52 -8.66 -0.43 2.94
CA VAL A 52 -7.33 -0.13 2.39
C VAL A 52 -7.36 1.16 1.57
N ASP A 53 -8.44 1.40 0.82
CA ASP A 53 -8.63 2.63 0.06
C ASP A 53 -8.73 3.85 1.01
N ASP A 54 -9.48 3.74 2.10
CA ASP A 54 -9.58 4.79 3.12
C ASP A 54 -8.24 5.06 3.83
N LEU A 55 -7.48 4.00 4.16
CA LEU A 55 -6.14 4.12 4.74
C LEU A 55 -5.16 4.78 3.77
N SER A 56 -5.23 4.42 2.48
CA SER A 56 -4.39 5.00 1.44
C SER A 56 -4.68 6.51 1.27
N SER A 57 -5.97 6.87 1.24
CA SER A 57 -6.39 8.28 1.17
C SER A 57 -5.91 9.12 2.35
N GLN A 58 -5.92 8.55 3.56
CA GLN A 58 -5.38 9.22 4.75
C GLN A 58 -3.87 9.45 4.67
N VAL A 59 -3.12 8.49 4.12
CA VAL A 59 -1.68 8.63 3.90
C VAL A 59 -1.37 9.67 2.82
N ASP A 60 -2.11 9.66 1.70
CA ASP A 60 -1.95 10.65 0.63
C ASP A 60 -2.22 12.06 1.16
N THR A 61 -3.30 12.21 1.93
CA THR A 61 -3.63 13.48 2.59
C THR A 61 -2.52 13.92 3.54
N LEU A 62 -1.93 13.00 4.31
CA LEU A 62 -0.82 13.30 5.21
C LEU A 62 0.45 13.75 4.45
N ILE A 63 0.78 13.08 3.35
CA ILE A 63 1.92 13.44 2.50
C ILE A 63 1.72 14.81 1.86
N ASP A 64 0.52 15.09 1.38
CA ASP A 64 0.18 16.37 0.75
C ASP A 64 0.10 17.52 1.77
N SER A 65 -0.31 17.22 3.01
CA SER A 65 -0.24 18.15 4.14
C SER A 65 1.21 18.49 4.48
N ASN A 66 2.07 17.47 4.61
CA ASN A 66 3.50 17.65 4.91
C ASN A 66 4.27 18.38 3.79
N LYS A 67 3.80 18.35 2.54
CA LYS A 67 4.38 19.14 1.44
C LYS A 67 3.99 20.63 1.50
N LYS A 68 2.87 20.97 2.14
CA LYS A 68 2.42 22.37 2.28
C LYS A 68 3.14 23.13 3.39
N ASP A 69 3.70 22.45 4.38
CA ASP A 69 4.45 23.07 5.47
C ASP A 69 5.94 23.35 5.15
N ILE A 70 6.41 23.02 3.94
CA ILE A 70 7.80 23.24 3.48
C ILE A 70 7.87 24.36 2.40
N GLN A 71 6.83 25.21 2.27
CA GLN A 71 6.85 26.39 1.39
C GLN A 71 6.74 27.71 2.16
#